data_AF-A0A485NQ26-F1
#
_entry.id   AF-A0A485NQ26-F1
#
_cell.length_a   1.000
_cell.length_b   1.000
_cell.length_c   1.000
_cell.angle_alpha   90.00
_cell.angle_beta   90.00
_cell.angle_gamma   90.00
#
_symmetry.space_group_name_H-M   'P 1'
#
loop_
_entity.id
_entity.type
_entity.pdbx_description
1 polymer ?
#
loop_
_entity_poly.entity_id
_entity_poly.type
_entity_poly.pdbx_seq_one_letter_code
_entity_poly.pdbx_strand_id
1 'polypeptide(L)'
;MEQYICRKKSDGIYTINLKRAWEKLLLTARAIVAIEIPGGESVIHSRNTCPWAVLKFAAATRAIPIVGRFTPGTFTNQIQAASPVSSDGY
;
A
#
# COMPACT_ATOMS: atom_id res chain seq x y z
N MET A 1 -15.16 9.35 5.07
CA MET A 1 -14.69 8.56 6.23
C MET A 1 -15.72 8.39 7.34
N GLU A 2 -16.75 9.23 7.40
CA GLU A 2 -17.76 9.21 8.47
C GLU A 2 -18.47 7.86 8.65
N GLN A 3 -18.70 7.14 7.55
CA GLN A 3 -19.29 5.81 7.55
C GLN A 3 -18.48 4.73 8.31
N TYR A 4 -17.19 4.97 8.58
CA TYR A 4 -16.34 4.05 9.34
C TYR A 4 -16.22 4.43 10.81
N ILE A 5 -16.85 5.52 11.24
CA ILE A 5 -16.84 5.97 12.63
C ILE A 5 -17.98 5.26 13.36
N CYS A 6 -17.65 4.53 14.43
CA CYS A 6 -18.67 3.91 15.30
C CYS A 6 -19.12 4.87 16.40
N ARG A 7 -18.19 5.65 16.96
CA ARG A 7 -18.46 6.61 18.04
C ARG A 7 -17.47 7.76 18.02
N LYS A 8 -17.96 8.95 18.36
CA LYS A 8 -17.15 10.11 18.70
C LYS A 8 -17.14 10.27 20.23
N LYS A 9 -15.96 10.35 20.84
CA LYS A 9 -15.80 10.70 22.25
C LYS A 9 -15.95 12.21 22.44
N SER A 10 -16.28 12.64 23.67
CA SER A 10 -16.28 14.06 24.08
C SER A 10 -14.95 14.75 23.76
N ASP A 11 -13.85 14.00 23.86
CA ASP A 11 -12.48 14.48 23.69
C ASP A 11 -12.08 14.66 22.21
N GLY A 12 -13.04 14.56 21.28
CA GLY A 12 -12.81 14.72 19.85
C GLY A 12 -12.21 13.49 19.14
N ILE A 13 -11.91 12.42 19.88
CA ILE A 13 -11.36 11.16 19.32
C ILE A 13 -12.47 10.35 18.63
N TYR A 14 -12.20 9.95 17.38
CA TYR A 14 -13.08 9.10 16.59
C TYR A 14 -12.65 7.63 16.72
N THR A 15 -13.59 6.77 17.09
CA THR A 15 -13.37 5.32 17.14
C THR A 15 -13.81 4.70 15.82
N ILE A 16 -12.97 3.85 15.23
CA ILE A 16 -13.24 3.16 13.95
C ILE A 16 -14.07 1.90 14.21
N ASN A 17 -15.04 1.64 13.35
CA ASN A 17 -15.82 0.41 13.35
C ASN A 17 -14.97 -0.76 12.84
N LEU A 18 -14.59 -1.67 13.74
CA LEU A 18 -13.75 -2.81 13.43
C LEU A 18 -14.40 -3.81 12.46
N LYS A 19 -15.72 -4.00 12.52
CA LYS A 19 -16.42 -4.91 11.60
C LYS A 19 -16.30 -4.41 10.15
N ARG A 20 -16.54 -3.11 9.93
CA ARG A 20 -16.39 -2.49 8.61
C ARG A 20 -14.93 -2.47 8.14
N ALA A 21 -13.98 -2.27 9.05
CA ALA A 21 -12.56 -2.34 8.73
C ALA A 21 -12.14 -3.76 8.28
N TRP A 22 -12.63 -4.79 8.96
CA TRP A 22 -12.37 -6.20 8.61
C TRP A 22 -12.92 -6.56 7.23
N GLU A 23 -14.14 -6.15 6.90
CA GLU A 23 -14.74 -6.37 5.58
C GLU A 23 -13.90 -5.73 4.46
N LYS A 24 -13.35 -4.53 4.69
CA LYS A 24 -12.46 -3.87 3.74
C LYS A 24 -11.11 -4.57 3.62
N LEU A 25 -10.54 -5.03 4.73
CA LEU A 25 -9.29 -5.79 4.73
C LEU A 25 -9.43 -7.08 3.91
N LEU A 26 -10.52 -7.81 4.07
CA LEU A 26 -10.81 -9.00 3.27
C LEU A 26 -11.01 -8.68 1.78
N LEU A 27 -11.70 -7.59 1.46
CA LEU A 27 -11.89 -7.17 0.07
C LEU A 27 -10.56 -6.83 -0.60
N THR A 28 -9.70 -6.08 0.08
CA THR A 28 -8.36 -5.73 -0.40
C THR A 28 -7.48 -6.97 -0.61
N ALA A 29 -7.49 -7.92 0.33
CA ALA A 29 -6.73 -9.16 0.19
C ALA A 29 -7.16 -9.94 -1.07
N ARG A 30 -8.46 -10.00 -1.36
CA ARG A 30 -8.97 -10.63 -2.59
C ARG A 30 -8.55 -9.89 -3.85
N ALA A 31 -8.59 -8.57 -3.83
CA ALA A 31 -8.16 -7.75 -4.97
C ALA A 31 -6.67 -7.93 -5.28
N ILE A 32 -5.83 -8.02 -4.25
CA ILE A 32 -4.39 -8.28 -4.37
C ILE A 32 -4.15 -9.67 -4.97
N VAL A 33 -4.81 -10.71 -4.44
CA VAL A 33 -4.66 -12.09 -4.96
C VAL A 33 -5.12 -12.24 -6.41
N ALA A 34 -6.06 -11.40 -6.87
CA ALA A 34 -6.51 -11.42 -8.26
C ALA A 34 -5.45 -10.87 -9.26
N ILE A 35 -4.39 -10.23 -8.78
CA ILE A 35 -3.29 -9.73 -9.62
C ILE A 35 -2.28 -10.87 -9.80
N GLU A 36 -2.29 -11.49 -10.97
CA GLU A 36 -1.43 -12.66 -11.25
C GLU A 36 0.00 -12.30 -11.68
N ILE A 37 0.25 -11.03 -12.03
CA ILE A 37 1.54 -10.59 -12.59
C ILE A 37 2.56 -10.40 -11.45
N PRO A 38 3.66 -11.19 -11.40
CA PRO A 38 4.73 -10.97 -10.43
C PRO A 38 5.35 -9.58 -10.66
N GLY A 39 5.37 -8.72 -9.63
CA GLY A 39 5.85 -7.33 -9.78
C GLY A 39 4.83 -6.34 -10.36
N GLY A 40 3.61 -6.79 -10.68
CA GLY A 40 2.50 -5.91 -11.09
C GLY A 40 1.96 -5.03 -9.96
N GLU A 41 2.38 -5.29 -8.73
CA GLU A 41 2.00 -4.55 -7.53
C GLU A 41 3.21 -3.90 -6.85
N SER A 42 2.99 -2.70 -6.31
CA SER A 42 3.99 -1.95 -5.55
C SER A 42 3.41 -1.51 -4.21
N VAL A 43 4.26 -1.49 -3.19
CA VAL A 43 3.86 -1.19 -1.80
C VAL A 43 4.69 -0.04 -1.31
N ILE A 44 4.02 1.05 -0.91
CA ILE A 44 4.66 2.33 -0.63
C ILE A 44 4.50 2.69 0.84
N HIS A 45 5.60 3.14 1.46
CA HIS A 45 5.55 3.77 2.77
C HIS A 45 6.55 4.91 2.87
N SER A 46 6.04 6.11 3.13
CA SER A 46 6.84 7.34 3.10
C SER A 46 7.34 7.80 4.46
N ARG A 47 6.74 7.34 5.56
CA ARG A 47 7.16 7.78 6.89
C ARG A 47 8.44 7.05 7.32
N ASN A 48 9.30 7.76 8.05
CA ASN A 48 10.54 7.18 8.57
C ASN A 48 10.31 6.14 9.69
N THR A 49 9.06 5.97 10.13
CA THR A 49 8.66 5.03 11.18
C THR A 49 8.33 3.66 10.59
N CYS A 50 8.89 2.59 11.15
CA CYS A 50 8.50 1.21 10.85
C CYS A 50 8.55 0.79 9.36
N PRO A 51 9.65 1.02 8.62
CA PRO A 51 9.79 0.61 7.22
C PRO A 51 9.70 -0.92 7.02
N TRP A 52 10.03 -1.68 8.05
CA TRP A 52 10.05 -3.15 8.03
C TRP A 52 8.70 -3.79 7.68
N ALA A 53 7.57 -3.14 7.96
CA ALA A 53 6.26 -3.68 7.62
C ALA A 53 6.10 -3.82 6.09
N VAL A 54 6.53 -2.81 5.33
CA VAL A 54 6.50 -2.84 3.86
C VAL A 54 7.48 -3.86 3.30
N LEU A 55 8.70 -3.91 3.84
CA LEU A 55 9.70 -4.89 3.39
C LEU A 55 9.22 -6.33 3.60
N LYS A 56 8.62 -6.63 4.76
CA LYS A 56 8.08 -7.97 5.05
C LYS A 56 6.87 -8.31 4.19
N PHE A 57 5.97 -7.33 3.97
CA PHE A 57 4.80 -7.54 3.12
C PHE A 57 5.23 -7.81 1.66
N ALA A 58 6.13 -6.99 1.12
CA ALA A 58 6.67 -7.17 -0.22
C ALA A 58 7.40 -8.50 -0.38
N ALA A 59 8.17 -8.94 0.61
CA ALA A 59 8.80 -10.25 0.61
C ALA A 59 7.77 -11.41 0.60
N ALA A 60 6.62 -11.24 1.24
CA ALA A 60 5.58 -12.26 1.30
C ALA A 60 4.72 -12.34 0.04
N THR A 61 4.43 -11.21 -0.62
CA THR A 61 3.57 -11.15 -1.82
C THR A 61 4.34 -11.05 -3.13
N ARG A 62 5.67 -10.85 -3.07
CA ARG A 62 6.55 -10.55 -4.22
C ARG A 62 6.24 -9.20 -4.88
N ALA A 63 5.66 -8.27 -4.12
CA ALA A 63 5.49 -6.88 -4.55
C ALA A 63 6.82 -6.11 -4.59
N ILE A 64 6.86 -4.99 -5.31
CA ILE A 64 8.00 -4.08 -5.33
C ILE A 64 7.89 -3.11 -4.14
N PRO A 65 8.82 -3.14 -3.15
CA PRO A 65 8.76 -2.23 -2.02
C PRO A 65 9.34 -0.85 -2.37
N ILE A 66 8.61 0.22 -2.05
CA ILE A 66 9.08 1.61 -2.11
C ILE A 66 9.06 2.19 -0.69
N VAL A 67 10.24 2.30 -0.10
CA VAL A 67 10.42 2.73 1.30
C VAL A 67 11.08 4.09 1.35
N GLY A 68 10.56 4.97 2.19
CA GLY A 68 11.07 6.33 2.36
C GLY A 68 10.51 7.27 1.31
N ARG A 69 11.32 8.23 0.85
CA ARG A 69 10.84 9.26 -0.07
C ARG A 69 10.35 8.64 -1.38
N PHE A 70 9.05 8.72 -1.62
CA PHE A 70 8.47 8.43 -2.93
C PHE A 70 8.94 9.48 -3.94
N THR A 71 9.66 9.04 -4.98
CA THR A 71 10.18 9.95 -6.00
C THR A 71 9.05 10.35 -6.95
N PRO A 72 8.73 11.64 -7.09
CA PRO A 72 7.76 12.09 -8.07
C PRO A 72 8.20 11.63 -9.47
N GLY A 73 7.28 11.03 -10.22
CA GLY A 73 7.59 10.45 -11.53
C GLY A 73 7.81 8.95 -11.54
N THR A 74 7.89 8.26 -10.39
CA THR A 74 8.13 6.78 -10.35
C THR A 74 7.15 5.95 -11.19
N PHE A 75 5.89 6.37 -11.36
CA PHE A 75 4.93 5.65 -12.19
C PHE A 75 4.65 6.30 -13.56
N THR A 76 5.21 7.48 -13.83
CA THR A 76 4.86 8.27 -15.02
C THR A 76 6.07 8.59 -15.90
N ASN A 77 7.28 8.59 -15.35
CA ASN A 77 8.51 8.89 -16.07
C ASN A 77 9.25 7.60 -16.45
N GLN A 78 9.00 7.11 -17.67
CA GLN A 78 9.58 5.86 -18.19
C GLN A 78 11.12 5.90 -18.31
N ILE A 79 11.72 7.10 -18.39
CA ILE A 79 13.17 7.28 -18.52
C ILE A 79 13.88 7.03 -17.17
N GLN A 80 13.14 7.09 -16.07
CA GLN A 80 13.73 7.06 -14.73
C GLN A 80 14.02 5.62 -14.31
N ALA A 81 15.27 5.32 -13.91
CA ALA A 81 15.68 3.98 -13.47
C ALA A 81 14.93 3.43 -12.25
N ALA A 82 14.25 4.30 -11.49
CA ALA A 82 13.40 3.93 -10.37
C ALA A 82 11.98 3.51 -10.80
N SER A 83 11.66 3.60 -12.09
CA SER A 83 10.37 3.18 -12.62
C SER A 83 10.31 1.65 -12.66
N PRO A 84 9.33 1.01 -12.00
CA PRO A 84 9.21 -0.44 -11.97
C PRO A 84 8.94 -1.06 -13.36
N VAL A 85 8.68 -0.22 -14.37
CA VAL A 85 8.40 -0.58 -15.76
C VAL A 85 9.63 -0.49 -16.68
N SER A 86 10.76 0.05 -16.22
CA SER A 86 11.93 0.36 -17.08
C SER A 86 13.04 -0.69 -17.02
N SER A 87 12.88 -1.79 -16.28
CA SER A 87 13.92 -2.82 -16.10
C SER A 87 13.68 -4.11 -16.87
N ASP A 88 12.65 -4.18 -17.70
CA ASP A 88 12.51 -5.27 -18.66
C ASP A 88 13.11 -4.81 -19.99
N GLY A 89 14.26 -5.41 -20.32
CA GLY A 89 14.87 -5.26 -21.64
C GLY A 89 13.93 -5.78 -22.73
N TYR A 90 13.32 -4.82 -23.43
CA TYR A 90 13.07 -4.82 -24.86
C TYR A 90 13.57 -3.50 -25.43
#